data_AF-A0A4P0ZB09-F1
#
_entry.id   AF-A0A4P0ZB09-F1
#
_cell.length_a   1.000
_cell.length_b   1.000
_cell.length_c   1.000
_cell.angle_alpha   90.00
_cell.angle_beta   90.00
_cell.angle_gamma   90.00
#
_symmetry.space_group_name_H-M   'P 1'
#
loop_
_entity.id
_entity.type
_entity.pdbx_description
1 polymer ?
#
loop_
_entity_poly.entity_id
_entity_poly.type
_entity_poly.pdbx_seq_one_letter_code
_entity_poly.pdbx_strand_id
1 'polypeptide(L)' 'MCGRFSQSMTREDYLSLLADEADRDIAYDPEPIGRFNVAPGTRVLLLSERDEQLGSAWKKEIILR' A
#
# COMPACT_ATOMS: atom_id res chain seq x y z
N MET A 1 -3.86 18.56 -8.16
CA MET A 1 -4.42 18.75 -6.80
C MET A 1 -5.10 17.43 -6.39
N CYS A 2 -4.31 16.43 -6.03
CA CYS A 2 -4.80 15.08 -5.71
C CYS A 2 -4.83 14.96 -4.18
N GLY A 3 -5.91 15.42 -3.55
CA GLY A 3 -6.03 15.36 -2.09
C GLY A 3 -6.55 14.02 -1.57
N ARG A 4 -7.10 13.17 -2.44
CA ARG A 4 -7.82 11.95 -2.03
C ARG A 4 -7.62 10.83 -3.05
N PHE A 5 -7.71 9.60 -2.60
CA PHE A 5 -7.59 8.40 -3.45
C PHE A 5 -8.35 7.21 -2.86
N SER A 6 -8.45 6.12 -3.63
CA SER A 6 -9.04 4.84 -3.22
C SER A 6 -7.96 3.77 -3.07
N GLN A 7 -8.02 3.01 -1.99
CA GLN A 7 -7.26 1.78 -1.75
C GLN A 7 -8.26 0.73 -1.26
N SER A 8 -8.94 0.08 -2.21
CA SER A 8 -10.13 -0.75 -1.96
C SER A 8 -9.94 -2.23 -2.22
N MET A 9 -8.94 -2.62 -3.02
CA MET A 9 -8.68 -4.02 -3.38
C MET A 9 -7.86 -4.74 -2.30
N THR A 10 -7.62 -6.05 -2.49
CA THR A 10 -6.73 -6.83 -1.61
C THR A 10 -5.27 -6.42 -1.80
N ARG A 11 -4.40 -6.79 -0.85
CA ARG A 11 -2.95 -6.53 -0.99
C ARG A 11 -2.39 -7.24 -2.22
N GLU A 12 -2.85 -8.46 -2.47
CA GLU A 12 -2.40 -9.27 -3.60
C GLU A 12 -2.79 -8.68 -4.95
N ASP A 13 -4.00 -8.10 -5.07
CA ASP A 13 -4.41 -7.43 -6.30
C ASP A 13 -3.44 -6.29 -6.66
N TYR A 14 -2.97 -5.52 -5.67
CA TYR A 14 -1.98 -4.47 -5.90
C TYR A 14 -0.57 -5.02 -6.15
N LEU A 15 -0.15 -6.03 -5.38
CA LEU A 15 1.18 -6.62 -5.49
C LEU A 15 1.36 -7.42 -6.79
N SER A 16 0.30 -8.00 -7.35
CA SER A 16 0.34 -8.73 -8.63
C SER A 16 0.70 -7.84 -9.83
N LEU A 17 0.46 -6.52 -9.71
CA LEU A 17 0.78 -5.53 -10.75
C LEU A 17 2.26 -5.13 -10.73
N LEU A 18 2.96 -5.42 -9.63
CA LEU A 18 4.40 -5.19 -9.49
C LEU A 18 5.08 -6.50 -9.85
N ALA A 19 5.40 -6.64 -11.14
CA ALA A 19 6.08 -7.80 -11.69
C ALA A 19 7.53 -7.88 -11.18
N ASP A 20 7.72 -8.44 -9.98
CA ASP A 20 8.82 -9.34 -9.64
C ASP A 20 8.55 -10.00 -8.28
N GLU A 21 8.93 -11.27 -8.16
CA GLU A 21 8.91 -12.09 -6.95
C GLU A 21 10.11 -11.69 -6.06
N ALA A 22 10.35 -10.40 -5.84
CA ALA A 22 11.26 -9.97 -4.80
C ALA A 22 10.79 -10.60 -3.48
N ASP A 23 11.72 -11.15 -2.70
CA ASP A 23 11.41 -11.81 -1.43
C ASP A 23 10.59 -10.83 -0.57
N ARG A 24 9.35 -11.21 -0.26
CA ARG A 24 8.36 -10.31 0.35
C ARG A 24 8.27 -10.62 1.83
N ASP A 25 8.64 -9.66 2.67
CA ASP A 25 8.29 -9.68 4.10
C ASP A 25 6.89 -9.07 4.30
N ILE A 26 5.91 -9.61 3.58
CA ILE A 26 4.50 -9.19 3.64
C ILE A 26 3.65 -10.45 3.77
N ALA A 27 2.96 -10.57 4.89
CA ALA A 27 2.03 -11.68 5.11
C ALA A 27 0.84 -11.62 4.13
N TYR A 28 0.49 -12.78 3.58
CA TYR A 28 -0.70 -12.97 2.77
C TYR A 28 -1.95 -12.57 3.56
N ASP A 29 -2.79 -11.74 2.94
CA ASP A 29 -4.03 -11.26 3.53
C ASP A 29 -5.10 -11.13 2.43
N PRO A 30 -6.12 -12.02 2.43
CA PRO A 30 -7.17 -12.00 1.42
C PRO A 30 -8.19 -10.88 1.66
N GLU A 31 -8.14 -10.18 2.81
CA GLU A 31 -9.11 -9.13 3.11
C GLU A 31 -8.86 -7.88 2.26
N PRO A 32 -9.90 -7.33 1.58
CA PRO A 32 -9.78 -6.07 0.87
C PRO A 32 -9.49 -4.91 1.83
N ILE A 33 -8.66 -3.96 1.42
CA ILE A 33 -8.37 -2.78 2.24
C ILE A 33 -9.62 -1.90 2.40
N GLY A 34 -10.54 -1.89 1.42
CA GLY A 34 -11.88 -1.31 1.57
C GLY A 34 -11.96 0.21 1.76
N ARG A 35 -10.90 0.97 1.50
CA ARG A 35 -10.85 2.43 1.72
C ARG A 35 -11.09 3.20 0.43
N PHE A 36 -12.35 3.53 0.15
CA PHE A 36 -12.75 4.23 -1.08
C PHE A 36 -12.44 5.74 -1.12
N ASN A 37 -12.19 6.34 0.05
CA ASN A 37 -12.10 7.80 0.17
C ASN A 37 -11.00 8.21 1.16
N VAL A 38 -9.76 7.81 0.89
CA VAL A 38 -8.60 8.12 1.73
C VAL A 38 -8.34 9.63 1.74
N ALA A 39 -8.34 10.23 2.93
CA ALA A 39 -8.12 11.66 3.13
C ALA A 39 -6.66 11.98 3.45
N PRO A 40 -6.19 13.23 3.22
CA PRO A 40 -4.91 13.70 3.72
C PRO A 40 -4.83 13.56 5.25
N GLY A 41 -3.63 13.34 5.78
CA GLY A 41 -3.40 13.21 7.23
C GLY A 41 -3.89 11.89 7.84
N THR A 42 -4.40 10.95 7.04
CA THR A 42 -4.73 9.60 7.52
C THR A 42 -3.53 8.66 7.36
N ARG A 43 -3.41 7.66 8.25
CA ARG A 43 -2.47 6.56 8.05
C ARG A 43 -2.86 5.75 6.83
N VAL A 44 -1.89 5.36 6.03
CA VAL A 44 -2.09 4.58 4.80
C VAL A 44 -1.08 3.47 4.72
N LEU A 45 -1.47 2.36 4.08
CA LEU A 45 -0.54 1.29 3.75
C LEU A 45 0.32 1.79 2.59
N LEU A 46 1.63 1.87 2.86
CA LEU A 46 2.62 2.23 1.87
C LEU A 46 3.53 1.04 1.63
N LEU A 47 3.77 0.75 0.36
CA LEU A 47 4.77 -0.22 -0.06
C LEU A 47 6.13 0.47 -0.11
N SER A 48 7.16 -0.19 0.44
CA SER A 48 8.54 0.28 0.38
C SER A 48 9.49 -0.90 0.25
N GLU A 49 10.56 -0.72 -0.48
CA GLU A 49 11.67 -1.67 -0.55
C GLU A 49 12.76 -1.26 0.44
N ARG A 50 13.28 -2.23 1.20
CA ARG A 50 14.43 -2.07 2.08
C ARG A 50 15.21 -3.38 2.10
N ASP A 51 16.53 -3.30 2.06
CA ASP A 51 17.42 -4.48 2.10
C ASP A 51 17.03 -5.53 1.03
N GLU A 52 16.68 -5.05 -0.18
CA GLU A 52 16.23 -5.87 -1.32
C GLU A 52 14.92 -6.67 -1.07
N GLN A 53 14.22 -6.39 0.03
CA GLN A 53 12.93 -6.98 0.36
C GLN A 53 11.80 -5.95 0.28
N LEU A 54 10.67 -6.39 -0.27
CA LEU A 54 9.44 -5.60 -0.29
C LEU A 54 8.73 -5.76 1.06
N GLY A 55 8.51 -4.62 1.72
CA GLY A 55 7.77 -4.54 2.98
C GLY A 55 6.61 -3.55 2.90
N SER A 56 5.61 -3.77 3.74
CA SER A 56 4.49 -2.82 3.89
C SER A 56 4.55 -2.17 5.28
N ALA A 57 4.42 -0.84 5.32
CA ALA A 57 4.46 -0.09 6.56
C ALA A 57 3.32 0.93 6.63
N TRP A 58 2.81 1.12 7.84
CA TRP A 58 1.84 2.18 8.13
C TRP A 58 2.55 3.52 8.17
N LYS A 59 2.39 4.35 7.14
CA LYS A 59 2.94 5.71 7.16
C LYS A 59 1.90 6.70 7.67
N LYS A 60 2.29 7.57 8.61
CA LYS A 60 1.43 8.60 9.22
C LYS A 60 1.13 9.77 8.28
N GLU A 61 1.96 9.99 7.26
CA GLU A 61 1.78 11.07 6.31
C GLU A 61 2.14 10.63 4.89
N ILE A 62 1.13 10.64 4.02
CA ILE A 62 1.32 10.93 2.60
C ILE A 62 1.01 12.42 2.44
N ILE A 63 2.05 13.22 2.24
CA ILE A 63 1.91 14.58 1.71
C ILE A 63 1.99 14.42 0.19
N LEU A 64 0.84 14.34 -0.48
CA LEU A 64 0.78 14.50 -1.95
C LEU A 64 1.04 15.98 -2.22
N ARG A 65 2.31 16.35 -2.40
CA ARG A 65 2.69 17.65 -2.98
C ARG A 65 2.64 17.56 -4.49
#